data_AF-A0A6V7I498-F1
#
_entry.id   AF-A0A6V7I498-F1
#
_cell.length_a   1.000
_cell.length_b   1.000
_cell.length_c   1.000
_cell.angle_alpha   90.00
_cell.angle_beta   90.00
_cell.angle_gamma   90.00
#
_symmetry.space_group_name_H-M   'P 1'
#
loop_
_entity.id
_entity.type
_entity.pdbx_description
1 polymer ?
#
loop_
_entity_poly.entity_id
_entity_poly.type
_entity_poly.pdbx_seq_one_letter_code
_entity_poly.pdbx_strand_id
1 'polypeptide(L)' 'VSLQYVSSNFHFCGGSVLNKKYVITAAHCVSG' A
#
# COMPACT_ATOMS: atom_id res chain seq x y z
N VAL A 1 -0.16 4.14 -6.19
CA VAL A 1 -1.00 4.61 -5.06
C VAL A 1 -0.18 4.61 -3.79
N SER A 2 -0.44 5.55 -2.88
CA SER A 2 0.27 5.67 -1.60
C SER A 2 -0.41 4.79 -0.54
N LEU A 3 0.37 3.91 0.09
CA LEU A 3 -0.04 3.18 1.29
C LEU A 3 0.41 3.99 2.50
N GLN A 4 -0.52 4.26 3.42
CA GLN A 4 -0.29 5.16 4.54
C GLN A 4 -0.83 4.55 5.83
N TYR A 5 -0.15 4.82 6.96
CA TYR A 5 -0.68 4.46 8.26
C TYR A 5 -1.87 5.33 8.62
N VAL A 6 -2.98 4.69 9.01
CA VAL A 6 -4.24 5.38 9.33
C VAL A 6 -4.11 6.38 10.49
N SER A 7 -3.14 6.18 11.39
CA SER A 7 -2.94 7.03 12.57
C SER A 7 -2.11 8.29 12.31
N SER A 8 -1.23 8.31 11.31
CA SER A 8 -0.26 9.40 11.11
C SER A 8 -0.23 9.95 9.69
N ASN A 9 -1.00 9.36 8.77
CA ASN A 9 -0.95 9.68 7.35
C ASN A 9 0.48 9.58 6.76
N PHE A 10 1.35 8.78 7.39
CA PHE A 10 2.72 8.56 6.94
C PHE A 10 2.73 7.58 5.78
N HIS A 11 3.28 7.99 4.64
CA HIS A 11 3.53 7.13 3.49
C HIS A 11 4.70 6.19 3.77
N PHE A 12 4.43 4.89 3.84
CA PHE A 12 5.45 3.89 4.14
C PHE A 12 5.78 2.99 2.95
N CYS A 13 4.87 2.86 1.97
CA CYS A 13 5.09 2.06 0.78
C CYS A 13 4.16 2.48 -0.37
N GLY A 14 4.47 2.00 -1.57
CA GLY A 14 3.64 2.16 -2.76
C GLY A 14 2.82 0.91 -3.11
N GLY A 15 1.86 1.09 -4.01
CA GLY A 15 1.17 0.00 -4.70
C GLY A 15 0.72 0.40 -6.09
N SER A 16 0.27 -0.56 -6.88
CA SER A 16 -0.24 -0.38 -8.24
C SER A 16 -1.69 -0.85 -8.32
N VAL A 17 -2.54 -0.09 -9.01
CA VAL A 17 -3.94 -0.48 -9.21
C VAL A 17 -4.00 -1.60 -10.25
N LEU A 18 -4.55 -2.75 -9.87
CA LEU A 18 -4.75 -3.86 -10.79
C LEU A 18 -6.12 -3.76 -11.47
N ASN A 19 -7.16 -3.45 -10.70
CA ASN A 19 -8.50 -3.15 -11.20
C ASN A 19 -9.30 -2.37 -10.13
N LYS A 20 -10.61 -2.20 -10.35
CA LYS A 20 -11.51 -1.42 -9.48
C LYS A 20 -11.56 -1.89 -8.01
N LYS A 21 -11.15 -3.12 -7.71
CA LYS A 21 -11.25 -3.72 -6.37
C LYS A 21 -9.91 -4.10 -5.76
N TYR A 22 -8.84 -4.16 -6.55
CA TYR A 22 -7.56 -4.70 -6.10
C TYR A 22 -6.39 -3.76 -6.40
N VAL A 23 -5.52 -3.64 -5.39
CA VAL A 23 -4.21 -3.00 -5.46
C VAL A 23 -3.18 -4.07 -5.15
N ILE A 24 -2.11 -4.11 -5.94
CA ILE A 24 -0.94 -4.96 -5.68
C ILE A 24 0.17 -4.12 -5.04
N THR A 25 0.92 -4.72 -4.11
CA THR A 25 2.07 -4.10 -3.42
C THR A 25 3.15 -5.15 -3.17
N ALA A 26 4.32 -4.73 -2.70
CA ALA A 26 5.40 -5.64 -2.35
C ALA A 26 5.08 -6.39 -1.04
N ALA A 27 5.41 -7.68 -0.97
CA ALA A 27 5.15 -8.52 0.21
C ALA A 27 5.79 -7.95 1.49
N HIS A 28 7.04 -7.49 1.39
CA HIS A 28 7.78 -6.91 2.52
C HIS A 28 7.18 -5.60 3.05
N CYS A 29 6.23 -4.98 2.33
CA CYS A 29 5.52 -3.81 2.83
C CYS A 29 4.36 -4.16 3.78
N VAL A 30 3.91 -5.42 3.83
CA VAL A 30 2.77 -5.84 4.66
C VAL A 30 3.23 -6.76 5.79
N SER A 31 3.98 -7.80 5.46
CA SER A 31 4.50 -8.78 6.40
C SER A 31 5.80 -9.30 5.84
N GLY A 32 6.90 -8.65 6.22
CA GLY A 32 8.27 -9.10 5.99
C GLY A 32 8.84 -9.71 7.25
#